data_AF-A0A5B6X2G7-F1
#
_entry.id   AF-A0A5B6X2G7-F1
#
_cell.length_a   1.000
_cell.length_b   1.000
_cell.length_c   1.000
_cell.angle_alpha   90.00
_cell.angle_beta   90.00
_cell.angle_gamma   90.00
#
_symmetry.space_group_name_H-M   'P 1'
#
loop_
_entity.id
_entity.type
_entity.pdbx_description
1 polymer ?
#
loop_
_entity_poly.entity_id
_entity_poly.type
_entity_poly.pdbx_seq_one_letter_code
_entity_poly.pdbx_strand_id
1 'polypeptide(L)'
;MTRATRGIEKEIGALQLEEKKLVAEIKRTAKIGNEAATKTLARQLVRLRQHVAKLQSSRAQMRGISTHTEAMHAQSSVAIGMKCATKAMSAMNKQTAPEKQAKIIREFQRQSSQMDMSTEMISDAIDDALDDDEAEDETEDLTNQVLDEIGVDVASQLSSAPRRRIAGKKTEAVSSSGVDELKKRLAALRNP
;
A
#
# COMPACT_ATOMS: atom_id res chain seq x y z
N MET A 1 -21.92 -27.44 5.88
CA MET A 1 -20.70 -28.27 5.93
C MET A 1 -20.31 -28.72 7.33
N THR A 2 -20.25 -27.84 8.33
CA THR A 2 -19.82 -28.16 9.71
C THR A 2 -20.63 -29.26 10.41
N ARG A 3 -21.94 -29.39 10.10
CA ARG A 3 -22.76 -30.49 10.64
C ARG A 3 -22.34 -31.85 10.06
N ALA A 4 -21.99 -31.89 8.78
CA ALA A 4 -21.57 -33.11 8.10
C ALA A 4 -20.19 -33.57 8.60
N THR A 5 -19.24 -32.65 8.77
CA THR A 5 -17.90 -32.99 9.31
C THR A 5 -18.00 -33.57 10.73
N ARG A 6 -18.84 -32.97 11.57
CA ARG A 6 -19.10 -33.48 12.93
C ARG A 6 -19.83 -34.83 12.92
N GLY A 7 -20.69 -35.08 11.94
CA GLY A 7 -21.32 -36.39 11.74
C GLY A 7 -20.28 -37.48 11.48
N ILE A 8 -19.38 -37.23 10.53
CA ILE A 8 -18.28 -38.16 10.19
C ILE A 8 -17.35 -38.39 11.39
N GLU A 9 -17.02 -37.34 12.15
CA GLU A 9 -16.17 -37.49 13.35
C GLU A 9 -16.80 -38.38 14.42
N LYS A 10 -18.12 -38.25 14.65
CA LYS A 10 -18.85 -39.13 15.57
C LYS A 10 -18.83 -40.58 15.09
N GLU A 11 -19.05 -40.80 13.80
CA GLU A 11 -19.04 -42.14 13.20
C GLU A 11 -17.66 -42.79 13.28
N ILE A 12 -16.59 -42.03 12.99
CA ILE A 12 -15.20 -42.50 13.20
C ILE A 12 -14.99 -42.93 14.66
N GLY A 13 -15.44 -42.12 15.62
CA GLY A 13 -15.32 -42.46 17.04
C GLY A 13 -16.09 -43.73 17.43
N ALA A 14 -17.30 -43.91 16.88
CA ALA A 14 -18.10 -45.11 17.11
C ALA A 14 -17.40 -46.37 16.54
N LEU A 15 -16.89 -46.31 15.31
CA LEU A 15 -16.20 -47.43 14.67
C LEU A 15 -14.86 -47.75 15.35
N GLN A 16 -14.14 -46.76 15.87
CA GLN A 16 -12.93 -47.00 16.68
C GLN A 16 -13.25 -47.72 18.00
N LEU A 17 -14.41 -47.46 18.60
CA LEU A 17 -14.86 -48.20 19.79
C LEU A 17 -15.20 -49.64 19.43
N GLU A 18 -15.89 -49.87 18.31
CA GLU A 18 -16.14 -51.21 17.78
C GLU A 18 -14.84 -51.94 17.45
N GLU A 19 -13.84 -51.25 16.90
CA GLU A 19 -12.51 -51.83 16.63
C GLU A 19 -11.89 -52.39 17.91
N LYS A 20 -11.92 -51.62 19.00
CA LYS A 20 -11.40 -52.06 20.30
C LYS A 20 -12.15 -53.29 20.82
N LYS A 21 -13.48 -53.33 20.68
CA LYS A 21 -14.30 -54.50 21.06
C LYS A 21 -13.94 -55.72 20.22
N LEU A 22 -13.78 -55.54 18.91
CA LEU A 22 -13.46 -56.62 17.98
C LEU A 22 -12.06 -57.20 18.25
N VAL A 23 -11.09 -56.34 18.57
CA VAL A 23 -9.73 -56.78 18.98
C VAL A 23 -9.79 -57.59 20.28
N ALA A 24 -10.60 -57.19 21.26
CA ALA A 24 -10.78 -57.95 22.48
C ALA A 24 -11.41 -59.33 22.22
N GLU A 25 -12.37 -59.40 21.29
CA GLU A 25 -13.05 -60.65 20.93
C GLU A 25 -12.15 -61.59 20.12
N ILE A 26 -11.33 -61.05 19.21
CA ILE A 26 -10.26 -61.81 18.52
C ILE A 26 -9.30 -62.41 19.54
N LYS A 27 -8.88 -61.64 20.56
CA LYS A 27 -8.01 -62.15 21.62
C LYS A 27 -8.65 -63.28 22.43
N ARG A 28 -9.96 -63.22 22.70
CA ARG A 28 -10.67 -64.30 23.40
C ARG A 28 -10.77 -65.56 22.55
N THR A 29 -11.27 -65.42 21.32
CA THR A 29 -11.46 -66.54 20.39
C THR A 29 -10.15 -67.24 20.02
N ALA A 30 -9.06 -66.47 19.91
CA ALA A 30 -7.71 -67.01 19.72
C ALA A 30 -7.22 -67.82 20.92
N LYS A 31 -7.48 -67.37 22.16
CA LYS A 31 -7.11 -68.12 23.38
C LYS A 31 -7.86 -69.44 23.54
N ILE A 32 -9.10 -69.50 23.04
CA ILE A 32 -9.94 -70.70 23.06
C ILE A 32 -9.50 -71.71 21.97
N GLY A 33 -8.67 -71.28 21.01
CA GLY A 33 -8.22 -72.12 19.89
C GLY A 33 -9.25 -72.24 18.77
N ASN A 34 -10.27 -71.39 18.73
CA ASN A 34 -11.26 -71.38 17.65
C ASN A 34 -10.72 -70.58 16.45
N GLU A 35 -9.95 -71.25 15.59
CA GLU A 35 -9.31 -70.62 14.43
C GLU A 35 -10.31 -70.08 13.40
N ALA A 36 -11.44 -70.77 13.18
CA ALA A 36 -12.46 -70.35 12.22
C ALA A 36 -13.15 -69.04 12.62
N ALA A 37 -13.51 -68.90 13.91
CA ALA A 37 -14.07 -67.67 14.45
C ALA A 37 -13.03 -66.54 14.45
N THR A 38 -11.80 -66.83 14.86
CA THR A 38 -10.69 -65.86 14.88
C THR A 38 -10.41 -65.30 13.48
N LYS A 39 -10.36 -66.17 12.46
CA LYS A 39 -10.14 -65.76 11.06
C LYS A 39 -11.28 -64.90 10.51
N THR A 40 -12.51 -65.19 10.88
CA THR A 40 -13.70 -64.40 10.48
C THR A 40 -13.67 -63.02 11.11
N LEU A 41 -13.43 -62.93 12.42
CA LEU A 41 -13.31 -61.67 13.14
C LEU A 41 -12.11 -60.84 12.66
N ALA A 42 -10.97 -61.47 12.36
CA ALA A 42 -9.81 -60.78 11.81
C ALA A 42 -10.11 -60.12 10.45
N ARG A 43 -10.86 -60.80 9.57
CA ARG A 43 -11.31 -60.20 8.29
C ARG A 43 -12.24 -59.02 8.53
N GLN A 44 -13.14 -59.11 9.51
CA GLN A 44 -14.01 -58.00 9.89
C GLN A 44 -13.21 -56.81 10.44
N LEU A 45 -12.16 -57.05 11.22
CA LEU A 45 -11.26 -55.99 11.71
C LEU A 45 -10.60 -55.23 10.57
N VAL A 46 -10.10 -55.94 9.55
CA VAL A 46 -9.47 -55.33 8.37
C VAL A 46 -10.47 -54.46 7.62
N ARG A 47 -11.70 -54.95 7.40
CA ARG A 47 -12.77 -54.18 6.75
C ARG A 47 -13.15 -52.93 7.56
N LEU A 48 -13.23 -53.05 8.88
CA LEU A 48 -13.54 -51.94 9.77
C LEU A 48 -12.45 -50.86 9.70
N ARG A 49 -11.16 -51.25 9.70
CA ARG A 49 -10.04 -50.31 9.53
C ARG A 49 -10.06 -49.60 8.18
N GLN A 50 -10.36 -50.33 7.11
CA GLN A 50 -10.54 -49.73 5.78
C GLN A 50 -11.69 -48.72 5.77
N HIS A 51 -12.80 -49.01 6.46
CA HIS A 51 -13.92 -48.09 6.60
C HIS A 51 -13.54 -46.82 7.37
N VAL A 52 -12.84 -46.96 8.49
CA VAL A 52 -12.31 -45.82 9.26
C VAL A 52 -11.38 -44.96 8.41
N ALA A 53 -10.44 -45.57 7.66
CA ALA A 53 -9.55 -44.84 6.77
C ALA A 53 -10.31 -44.09 5.66
N LYS A 54 -11.35 -44.70 5.08
CA LYS A 54 -12.20 -44.07 4.07
C LYS A 54 -12.94 -42.85 4.64
N LEU A 55 -13.48 -42.95 5.85
CA LEU A 55 -14.15 -41.83 6.53
C LEU A 55 -13.16 -40.71 6.90
N GLN A 56 -11.93 -41.05 7.29
CA GLN A 56 -10.88 -40.05 7.55
C GLN A 56 -10.51 -39.27 6.28
N SER A 57 -10.36 -39.96 5.14
CA SER A 57 -10.14 -39.31 3.84
C SER A 57 -11.33 -38.43 3.45
N SER A 58 -12.57 -38.91 3.65
CA SER A 58 -13.78 -38.12 3.39
C SER A 58 -13.86 -36.86 4.27
N ARG A 59 -13.49 -36.96 5.56
CA ARG A 59 -13.38 -35.81 6.47
C ARG A 59 -12.38 -34.78 5.95
N ALA A 60 -11.20 -35.22 5.48
CA ALA A 60 -10.19 -34.33 4.93
C ALA A 60 -10.69 -33.62 3.66
N GLN A 61 -11.35 -34.34 2.75
CA GLN A 61 -11.96 -33.78 1.55
C GLN A 61 -13.04 -32.74 1.90
N MET A 62 -13.96 -33.04 2.83
CA MET A 62 -14.98 -32.08 3.24
C MET A 62 -14.40 -30.83 3.90
N ARG A 63 -13.32 -30.97 4.67
CA ARG A 63 -12.61 -29.80 5.23
C ARG A 63 -12.03 -28.94 4.12
N GLY A 64 -11.39 -29.55 3.13
CA GLY A 64 -10.88 -28.85 1.94
C GLY A 64 -11.97 -28.14 1.15
N ILE A 65 -13.13 -28.79 0.95
CA ILE A 65 -14.29 -28.15 0.30
C ILE A 65 -14.79 -26.97 1.14
N SER A 66 -14.89 -27.12 2.46
CA SER A 66 -15.33 -26.02 3.34
C SER A 66 -14.42 -24.80 3.24
N THR A 67 -13.09 -25.00 3.26
CA THR A 67 -12.13 -23.90 3.09
C THR A 67 -12.20 -23.29 1.70
N HIS A 68 -12.42 -24.11 0.66
CA HIS A 68 -12.59 -23.62 -0.69
C HIS A 68 -13.88 -22.79 -0.83
N THR A 69 -15.00 -23.25 -0.27
CA THR A 69 -16.26 -22.51 -0.25
C THR A 69 -16.13 -21.19 0.51
N GLU A 70 -15.41 -21.17 1.64
CA GLU A 70 -15.14 -19.93 2.39
C GLU A 70 -14.31 -18.94 1.58
N ALA A 71 -13.27 -19.41 0.89
CA ALA A 71 -12.50 -18.60 -0.05
C ALA A 71 -13.37 -18.06 -1.20
N MET A 72 -14.26 -18.89 -1.77
CA MET A 72 -15.21 -18.46 -2.79
C MET A 72 -16.17 -17.38 -2.28
N HIS A 73 -16.64 -17.49 -1.03
CA HIS A 73 -17.48 -16.44 -0.41
C HIS A 73 -16.72 -15.12 -0.26
N ALA A 74 -15.48 -15.17 0.22
CA ALA A 74 -14.62 -13.97 0.31
C ALA A 74 -14.39 -13.35 -1.07
N GLN A 75 -14.08 -14.17 -2.08
CA GLN A 75 -13.90 -13.72 -3.46
C GLN A 75 -15.18 -13.10 -4.04
N SER A 76 -16.35 -13.65 -3.72
CA SER A 76 -17.64 -13.09 -4.12
C SER A 76 -17.89 -11.72 -3.47
N SER A 77 -17.58 -11.57 -2.18
CA SER A 77 -17.69 -10.27 -1.48
C SER A 77 -16.75 -9.22 -2.09
N VAL A 78 -15.50 -9.59 -2.38
CA VAL A 78 -14.55 -8.72 -3.10
C VAL A 78 -15.09 -8.34 -4.47
N ALA A 79 -15.64 -9.28 -5.23
CA ALA A 79 -16.23 -9.00 -6.54
C ALA A 79 -17.42 -8.02 -6.46
N ILE A 80 -18.26 -8.11 -5.42
CA ILE A 80 -19.34 -7.15 -5.15
C ILE A 80 -18.75 -5.77 -4.82
N GLY A 81 -17.74 -5.70 -3.95
CA GLY A 81 -17.05 -4.46 -3.61
C GLY A 81 -16.42 -3.80 -4.83
N MET A 82 -15.71 -4.58 -5.65
CA MET A 82 -15.15 -4.13 -6.93
C MET A 82 -16.22 -3.62 -7.87
N LYS A 83 -17.37 -4.32 -7.99
CA LYS A 83 -18.50 -3.86 -8.81
C LYS A 83 -19.02 -2.50 -8.36
N CYS A 84 -19.14 -2.27 -7.05
CA CYS A 84 -19.55 -0.97 -6.51
C CYS A 84 -18.49 0.11 -6.73
N ALA A 85 -17.21 -0.20 -6.47
CA ALA A 85 -16.10 0.72 -6.71
C ALA A 85 -16.01 1.11 -8.20
N THR A 86 -16.09 0.16 -9.13
CA THR A 86 -16.09 0.43 -10.57
C THR A 86 -17.27 1.29 -11.00
N LYS A 87 -18.47 1.07 -10.44
CA LYS A 87 -19.62 1.95 -10.69
C LYS A 87 -19.36 3.38 -10.20
N ALA A 88 -18.81 3.53 -9.00
CA ALA A 88 -18.47 4.85 -8.44
C ALA A 88 -17.38 5.55 -9.27
N MET A 89 -16.32 4.83 -9.63
CA MET A 89 -15.26 5.34 -10.51
C MET A 89 -15.80 5.73 -11.89
N SER A 90 -16.70 4.92 -12.48
CA SER A 90 -17.34 5.25 -13.75
C SER A 90 -18.20 6.51 -13.66
N ALA A 91 -18.96 6.67 -12.57
CA ALA A 91 -19.74 7.88 -12.32
C ALA A 91 -18.84 9.11 -12.09
N MET A 92 -17.74 8.96 -11.35
CA MET A 92 -16.75 10.01 -11.11
C MET A 92 -16.06 10.42 -12.42
N ASN A 93 -15.72 9.47 -13.28
CA ASN A 93 -15.10 9.75 -14.58
C ASN A 93 -16.04 10.56 -15.49
N LYS A 94 -17.35 10.29 -15.46
CA LYS A 94 -18.34 11.09 -16.19
C LYS A 94 -18.49 12.52 -15.66
N GLN A 95 -18.36 12.72 -14.35
CA GLN A 95 -18.47 14.05 -13.75
C GLN A 95 -17.20 14.88 -13.88
N THR A 96 -16.05 14.23 -13.96
CA THR A 96 -14.73 14.83 -14.20
C THR A 96 -14.45 14.94 -15.71
N ALA A 97 -15.48 15.20 -16.50
CA ALA A 97 -15.31 15.44 -17.94
C ALA A 97 -14.41 16.67 -18.15
N PRO A 98 -13.47 16.63 -19.13
CA PRO A 98 -12.52 17.70 -19.40
C PRO A 98 -13.20 19.05 -19.67
N GLU A 99 -14.47 19.05 -20.05
CA GLU A 99 -15.29 20.25 -20.24
C GLU A 99 -15.48 21.06 -18.94
N LYS A 100 -15.65 20.41 -17.78
CA LYS A 100 -15.76 21.12 -16.50
C LYS A 100 -14.41 21.66 -16.05
N GLN A 101 -13.32 20.91 -16.27
CA GLN A 101 -11.96 21.39 -16.01
C GLN A 101 -11.59 22.56 -16.93
N ALA A 102 -11.96 22.51 -18.21
CA ALA A 102 -11.76 23.63 -19.14
C ALA A 102 -12.56 24.87 -18.74
N LYS A 103 -13.79 24.70 -18.23
CA LYS A 103 -14.59 25.81 -17.68
C LYS A 103 -13.96 26.43 -16.44
N ILE A 104 -13.45 25.60 -15.53
CA ILE A 104 -12.75 26.07 -14.32
C ILE A 104 -11.45 26.80 -14.69
N ILE A 105 -10.65 26.27 -15.61
CA ILE A 105 -9.43 26.93 -16.10
C ILE A 105 -9.76 28.26 -16.76
N ARG A 106 -10.83 28.32 -17.55
CA ARG A 106 -11.24 29.56 -18.22
C ARG A 106 -11.76 30.60 -17.23
N GLU A 107 -12.55 30.21 -16.23
CA GLU A 107 -13.02 31.13 -15.17
C GLU A 107 -11.84 31.57 -14.29
N PHE A 108 -10.91 30.66 -13.98
CA PHE A 108 -9.69 30.99 -13.27
C PHE A 108 -8.81 31.98 -14.05
N GLN A 109 -8.61 31.78 -15.35
CA GLN A 109 -7.92 32.75 -16.19
C GLN A 109 -8.63 34.11 -16.22
N ARG A 110 -9.97 34.13 -16.31
CA ARG A 110 -10.75 35.38 -16.28
C ARG A 110 -10.62 36.10 -14.95
N GLN A 111 -10.71 35.38 -13.83
CA GLN A 111 -10.56 35.95 -12.50
C GLN A 111 -9.13 36.38 -12.22
N SER A 112 -8.12 35.61 -12.66
CA SER A 112 -6.71 35.97 -12.53
C SER A 112 -6.42 37.23 -13.34
N SER A 113 -6.90 37.33 -14.59
CA SER A 113 -6.76 38.54 -15.40
C SER A 113 -7.50 39.74 -14.79
N GLN A 114 -8.69 39.52 -14.21
CA GLN A 114 -9.43 40.59 -13.54
C GLN A 114 -8.70 41.07 -12.27
N MET A 115 -8.06 40.14 -11.54
CA MET A 115 -7.25 40.44 -10.37
C MET A 115 -5.95 41.15 -10.76
N ASP A 116 -5.29 40.73 -11.84
CA ASP A 116 -4.11 41.41 -12.39
C ASP A 116 -4.47 42.84 -12.81
N MET A 117 -5.57 43.04 -13.55
CA MET A 117 -6.04 44.38 -13.92
C MET A 117 -6.41 45.23 -12.70
N SER A 118 -7.04 44.67 -11.68
CA SER A 118 -7.33 45.42 -10.44
C SER A 118 -6.05 45.75 -9.67
N THR A 119 -5.03 44.89 -9.73
CA THR A 119 -3.71 45.15 -9.13
C THR A 119 -2.96 46.22 -9.91
N GLU A 120 -3.06 46.21 -11.24
CA GLU A 120 -2.48 47.22 -12.14
C GLU A 120 -3.18 48.57 -11.95
N MET A 121 -4.51 48.62 -11.90
CA MET A 121 -5.26 49.86 -11.58
C MET A 121 -5.00 50.38 -10.16
N ILE A 122 -4.78 49.48 -9.18
CA ILE A 122 -4.37 49.88 -7.83
C ILE A 122 -2.93 50.41 -7.86
N SER A 123 -2.04 49.80 -8.64
CA SER A 123 -0.65 50.25 -8.79
C SER A 123 -0.62 51.61 -9.49
N ASP A 124 -1.36 51.81 -10.59
CA ASP A 124 -1.51 53.10 -11.28
C ASP A 124 -2.11 54.17 -10.36
N ALA A 125 -3.10 53.83 -9.53
CA ALA A 125 -3.68 54.79 -8.57
C ALA A 125 -2.77 55.08 -7.37
N ILE A 126 -1.86 54.16 -7.03
CA ILE A 126 -0.82 54.36 -6.01
C ILE A 126 0.30 55.21 -6.61
N ASP A 127 0.72 54.92 -7.85
CA ASP A 127 1.72 55.69 -8.59
C ASP A 127 1.20 57.12 -8.85
N ASP A 128 -0.01 57.33 -9.34
CA ASP A 128 -0.62 58.67 -9.51
C ASP A 128 -0.80 59.43 -8.17
N ALA A 129 -0.91 58.73 -7.04
CA ALA A 129 -0.99 59.33 -5.71
C ALA A 129 0.39 59.56 -5.06
N LEU A 130 1.42 58.88 -5.57
CA LEU A 130 2.82 59.04 -5.17
C LEU A 130 3.57 60.01 -6.11
N ASP A 131 3.06 60.27 -7.31
CA ASP A 131 3.51 61.26 -8.31
C ASP A 131 3.13 62.71 -7.90
N ASP A 132 3.07 62.96 -6.58
CA ASP A 132 3.10 64.31 -6.03
C ASP A 132 4.59 64.67 -5.91
N ASP A 133 5.03 65.65 -6.71
CA ASP A 133 6.44 66.06 -6.95
C ASP A 133 7.30 66.27 -5.66
N GLU A 134 6.71 66.20 -4.47
CA GLU A 134 7.35 66.39 -3.15
C GLU A 134 7.90 65.07 -2.54
N ALA A 135 7.60 63.89 -3.11
CA ALA A 135 8.05 62.58 -2.61
C ALA A 135 9.31 61.99 -3.30
N GLU A 136 9.69 62.50 -4.48
CA GLU A 136 10.91 62.05 -5.19
C GLU A 136 12.19 62.47 -4.44
N ASP A 137 12.24 63.68 -3.88
CA ASP A 137 13.42 64.19 -3.16
C ASP A 137 13.70 63.41 -1.84
N GLU A 138 12.66 62.98 -1.11
CA GLU A 138 12.84 62.19 0.12
C GLU A 138 13.20 60.72 -0.16
N THR A 139 12.79 60.17 -1.30
CA THR A 139 13.09 58.77 -1.67
C THR A 139 14.52 58.59 -2.18
N GLU A 140 15.13 59.60 -2.80
CA GLU A 140 16.56 59.61 -3.15
C GLU A 140 17.46 59.63 -1.91
N ASP A 141 17.14 60.42 -0.88
CA ASP A 141 17.90 60.45 0.38
C ASP A 141 17.83 59.11 1.14
N LEU A 142 16.64 58.50 1.19
CA LEU A 142 16.44 57.18 1.81
C LEU A 142 17.13 56.05 1.04
N THR A 143 17.15 56.09 -0.29
CA THR A 143 17.85 55.08 -1.09
C THR A 143 19.37 55.21 -0.96
N ASN A 144 19.92 56.42 -0.90
CA ASN A 144 21.33 56.64 -0.58
C ASN A 144 21.69 56.09 0.81
N GLN A 145 20.83 56.31 1.82
CA GLN A 145 21.02 55.75 3.16
C GLN A 145 21.02 54.20 3.18
N VAL A 146 20.13 53.56 2.40
CA VAL A 146 20.10 52.09 2.29
C VAL A 146 21.29 51.54 1.50
N LEU A 147 21.77 52.25 0.47
CA LEU A 147 22.95 51.87 -0.31
C LEU A 147 24.24 51.92 0.55
N ASP A 148 24.33 52.91 1.43
CA ASP A 148 25.38 53.00 2.45
C ASP A 148 25.28 51.84 3.46
N GLU A 149 24.06 51.47 3.87
CA GLU A 149 23.82 50.41 4.85
C GLU A 149 24.02 48.98 4.26
N ILE A 150 23.77 48.78 2.96
CA ILE A 150 24.07 47.55 2.22
C ILE A 150 25.58 47.43 1.91
N GLY A 151 26.34 48.52 2.00
CA GLY A 151 27.79 48.50 1.93
C GLY A 151 28.35 48.26 0.53
N VAL A 152 27.66 48.75 -0.51
CA VAL A 152 28.10 48.62 -1.91
C VAL A 152 29.46 49.31 -2.13
N ASP A 153 29.81 50.31 -1.32
CA ASP A 153 31.10 51.00 -1.41
C ASP A 153 32.26 50.24 -0.73
N VAL A 154 31.97 49.40 0.28
CA VAL A 154 33.01 48.64 1.01
C VAL A 154 33.52 47.44 0.20
N ALA A 155 32.67 46.88 -0.67
CA ALA A 155 33.07 45.80 -1.58
C ALA A 155 34.05 46.27 -2.68
N SER A 156 33.99 47.56 -3.07
CA SER A 156 34.89 48.12 -4.09
C SER A 156 36.32 48.30 -3.55
N GLN A 157 36.47 48.61 -2.25
CA GLN A 157 37.77 48.87 -1.62
C GLN A 157 38.46 47.61 -1.06
N LEU A 158 37.74 46.53 -0.77
CA LEU A 158 38.30 45.29 -0.20
C LEU A 158 38.91 44.31 -1.23
N SER A 159 38.73 44.56 -2.53
CA SER A 159 39.25 43.72 -3.63
C SER A 159 40.78 43.82 -3.82
N SER A 160 41.45 44.75 -3.13
CA SER A 160 42.88 45.05 -3.29
C SER A 160 43.81 44.44 -2.22
N ALA A 161 43.46 43.29 -1.62
CA ALA A 161 44.35 42.56 -0.71
C ALA A 161 44.90 41.23 -1.33
N PRO A 162 46.22 40.93 -1.29
CA PRO A 162 46.84 39.91 -2.13
C PRO A 162 46.50 38.47 -1.71
N ARG A 163 45.97 37.66 -2.64
CA ARG A 163 45.70 36.22 -2.47
C ARG A 163 47.00 35.40 -2.47
N ARG A 164 47.46 34.96 -1.29
CA ARG A 164 48.56 33.99 -1.15
C ARG A 164 48.03 32.55 -1.22
N ARG A 165 48.34 31.83 -2.30
CA ARG A 165 48.11 30.38 -2.48
C ARG A 165 48.98 29.57 -1.53
N ILE A 166 48.38 28.64 -0.78
CA ILE A 166 49.10 27.50 -0.19
C ILE A 166 48.22 26.25 -0.34
N ALA A 167 48.83 25.20 -0.90
CA ALA A 167 48.21 23.92 -1.24
C ALA A 167 48.23 22.93 -0.07
N GLY A 168 47.23 22.04 -0.04
CA GLY A 168 47.33 20.71 0.55
C GLY A 168 46.51 20.47 1.82
N LYS A 169 45.44 19.67 1.74
CA LYS A 169 45.43 18.24 2.11
C LYS A 169 43.98 17.74 2.31
N LYS A 170 43.73 16.59 1.71
CA LYS A 170 42.48 15.81 1.58
C LYS A 170 41.66 15.68 2.88
N THR A 171 40.38 16.00 2.77
CA THR A 171 39.28 15.57 3.67
C THR A 171 38.88 14.14 3.30
N GLU A 172 38.91 13.22 4.26
CA GLU A 172 38.38 11.86 4.09
C GLU A 172 36.85 11.87 3.96
N ALA A 173 36.38 11.00 3.08
CA ALA A 173 35.03 10.92 2.58
C ALA A 173 34.10 10.18 3.57
N VAL A 174 32.97 10.83 3.81
CA VAL A 174 31.76 10.23 4.39
C VAL A 174 31.15 9.29 3.34
N SER A 175 30.93 8.03 3.74
CA SER A 175 30.14 6.95 3.13
C SER A 175 29.46 7.25 1.78
N SER A 176 30.07 6.79 0.67
CA SER A 176 29.52 6.88 -0.69
C SER A 176 28.65 5.69 -1.12
N SER A 177 28.39 4.69 -0.27
CA SER A 177 27.66 3.48 -0.69
C SER A 177 26.15 3.64 -0.80
N GLY A 178 25.53 4.61 -0.11
CA GLY A 178 24.08 4.80 -0.12
C GLY A 178 23.56 5.68 -1.27
N VAL A 179 24.37 6.64 -1.73
CA VAL A 179 23.94 7.66 -2.69
C VAL A 179 23.92 7.13 -4.13
N ASP A 180 24.81 6.19 -4.45
CA ASP A 180 24.90 5.58 -5.79
C ASP A 180 23.77 4.56 -6.03
N GLU A 181 23.35 3.85 -4.98
CA GLU A 181 22.15 2.99 -4.99
C GLU A 181 20.88 3.81 -5.30
N LEU A 182 20.75 4.99 -4.66
CA LEU A 182 19.62 5.90 -4.85
C LEU A 182 19.62 6.53 -6.27
N LYS A 183 20.78 6.93 -6.79
CA LYS A 183 20.91 7.44 -8.17
C LYS A 183 20.56 6.38 -9.20
N LYS A 184 20.94 5.12 -8.96
CA LYS A 184 20.61 4.00 -9.86
C LYS A 184 19.11 3.71 -9.88
N ARG A 185 18.43 3.77 -8.72
CA ARG A 185 16.97 3.68 -8.64
C ARG A 185 16.25 4.84 -9.31
N LEU A 186 16.77 6.07 -9.18
CA LEU A 186 16.15 7.25 -9.79
C LEU A 186 16.32 7.26 -11.32
N ALA A 187 17.44 6.76 -11.84
CA ALA A 187 17.66 6.61 -13.28
C ALA A 187 16.72 5.56 -13.92
N ALA A 188 16.43 4.46 -13.22
CA ALA A 188 15.50 3.42 -13.66
C ALA A 188 14.03 3.88 -13.70
N LEU A 189 13.69 4.98 -13.03
CA LEU A 189 12.37 5.63 -13.06
C LEU A 189 12.29 6.81 -14.05
N ARG A 190 13.44 7.26 -14.60
CA ARG A 190 13.53 8.42 -15.50
C ARG A 190 13.63 8.04 -16.98
N ASN A 191 13.85 6.76 -17.29
CA ASN A 191 13.65 6.23 -18.63
C ASN A 191 12.46 5.26 -18.59
N PRO A 192 11.36 5.55 -19.30
CA PRO A 192 10.19 4.68 -19.37
C PRO A 192 10.49 3.33 -20.04
#